data_AF-A0A661Y5R3-F1
#
_entry.id   AF-A0A661Y5R3-F1
#
_cell.length_a   1.000
_cell.length_b   1.000
_cell.length_c   1.000
_cell.angle_alpha   90.00
_cell.angle_beta   90.00
_cell.angle_gamma   90.00
#
_symmetry.space_group_name_H-M   'P 1'
#
loop_
_entity.id
_entity.type
_entity.pdbx_description
1 polymer ?
#
loop_
_entity_poly.entity_id
_entity_poly.type
_entity_poly.pdbx_seq_one_letter_code
_entity_poly.pdbx_strand_id
1 'polypeptide(L)'
;MSQGKLSPRQKMINLMYLIFIAMLALNMSKEVLSAFGLLEKKITNANVATSERNVAFMESLSTMALEQPEQYAAVKRKADQVSEISATLDAYLGDIKRQMMTTLKAEDFEDFEVQDQPDFLDQR
;
A
#
# COMPACT_ATOMS: atom_id res chain seq x y z
N MET A 1 -45.22 -29.61 -9.61
CA MET A 1 -43.87 -30.06 -9.99
C MET A 1 -43.17 -30.52 -8.73
N SER A 2 -43.08 -31.83 -8.52
CA SER A 2 -42.36 -32.46 -7.42
C SER A 2 -40.95 -31.88 -7.31
N GLN A 3 -40.68 -31.09 -6.25
CA GLN A 3 -39.33 -30.97 -5.73
C GLN A 3 -38.92 -32.38 -5.30
N GLY A 4 -38.34 -33.14 -6.23
CA GLY A 4 -37.74 -34.43 -5.92
C GLY A 4 -36.75 -34.19 -4.80
N LYS A 5 -37.02 -34.75 -3.62
CA LYS A 5 -36.11 -34.71 -2.48
C LYS A 5 -34.77 -35.27 -2.98
N LEU A 6 -33.79 -34.38 -3.21
CA LEU A 6 -32.43 -34.74 -3.57
C LEU A 6 -32.00 -35.90 -2.67
N SER A 7 -31.45 -36.96 -3.28
CA SER A 7 -31.01 -38.11 -2.51
C SER A 7 -29.99 -37.65 -1.45
N PRO A 8 -29.91 -38.30 -0.28
CA PRO A 8 -28.92 -37.96 0.73
C PRO A 8 -27.50 -37.86 0.15
N ARG A 9 -27.16 -38.73 -0.82
CA ARG A 9 -25.92 -38.67 -1.59
C ARG A 9 -25.76 -37.37 -2.41
N GLN A 10 -26.78 -36.94 -3.15
CA GLN A 10 -26.72 -35.68 -3.91
C GLN A 10 -26.66 -34.46 -3.00
N LYS A 11 -27.28 -34.49 -1.82
CA LYS A 11 -27.14 -33.44 -0.81
C LYS A 11 -25.70 -33.33 -0.30
N MET A 12 -25.05 -34.46 -0.03
CA MET A 12 -23.64 -34.50 0.37
C MET A 12 -22.73 -33.97 -0.74
N ILE A 13 -22.98 -34.36 -1.99
CA ILE A 13 -22.23 -33.87 -3.16
C ILE A 13 -22.40 -32.36 -3.31
N ASN A 14 -23.62 -31.84 -3.28
CA ASN A 14 -23.89 -30.40 -3.42
C ASN A 14 -23.28 -29.60 -2.25
N LEU A 15 -23.30 -30.14 -1.03
CA LEU A 15 -22.66 -29.53 0.12
C LEU A 15 -21.14 -29.48 -0.05
N MET A 16 -20.51 -30.54 -0.55
CA MET A 16 -19.07 -30.54 -0.87
C MET A 16 -18.72 -29.49 -1.92
N TYR A 17 -19.50 -29.36 -2.99
CA TYR A 17 -19.27 -28.32 -4.00
C TYR A 17 -19.40 -26.91 -3.43
N LEU A 18 -20.39 -26.66 -2.56
CA LEU A 18 -20.55 -25.38 -1.86
C LEU A 18 -19.36 -25.06 -0.96
N ILE A 19 -18.89 -26.04 -0.18
CA ILE A 19 -17.71 -25.88 0.68
C ILE A 19 -16.46 -25.64 -0.17
N PHE A 20 -16.30 -26.35 -1.29
CA PHE A 20 -15.15 -26.17 -2.17
C PHE A 20 -15.12 -24.81 -2.86
N ILE A 21 -16.27 -24.32 -3.34
CA ILE A 21 -16.38 -22.97 -3.92
C ILE A 21 -16.11 -21.92 -2.84
N ALA A 22 -16.64 -22.10 -1.63
CA ALA A 22 -16.36 -21.20 -0.51
C ALA A 22 -14.87 -21.20 -0.12
N MET A 23 -14.21 -22.37 -0.07
CA MET A 23 -12.78 -22.47 0.20
C MET A 23 -11.93 -21.82 -0.90
N LEU A 24 -12.29 -22.01 -2.18
CA LEU A 24 -11.62 -21.32 -3.29
C LEU A 24 -11.79 -19.80 -3.18
N ALA A 25 -12.97 -19.31 -2.84
CA ALA A 25 -13.22 -17.88 -2.67
C ALA A 25 -12.42 -17.27 -1.50
N LEU A 26 -12.27 -18.00 -0.38
CA LEU A 26 -11.44 -17.58 0.77
C LEU A 26 -9.94 -17.56 0.44
N ASN A 27 -9.49 -18.35 -0.54
CA ASN A 27 -8.09 -18.37 -0.95
C ASN A 27 -7.78 -17.34 -2.06
N MET A 28 -8.75 -16.98 -2.91
CA MET A 28 -8.57 -15.95 -3.95
C MET A 28 -8.24 -14.56 -3.36
N SER A 29 -8.79 -14.20 -2.19
CA SER A 29 -8.48 -12.92 -1.53
C SER A 29 -7.02 -12.82 -1.08
N LYS A 30 -6.42 -13.94 -0.67
CA LYS A 30 -5.03 -14.03 -0.20
C LYS A 30 -4.00 -13.82 -1.30
N GLU A 31 -4.25 -14.39 -2.48
CA GLU A 31 -3.39 -14.17 -3.66
C GLU A 31 -3.41 -12.71 -4.12
N VAL A 32 -4.57 -12.04 -4.03
CA VAL A 32 -4.70 -10.61 -4.33
C VAL A 32 -3.92 -9.76 -3.33
N LEU A 33 -3.99 -10.06 -2.04
CA LEU A 33 -3.22 -9.36 -1.01
C LEU A 33 -1.71 -9.58 -1.17
N SER A 34 -1.29 -10.79 -1.54
CA SER A 34 0.11 -11.07 -1.91
C SER A 34 0.58 -10.22 -3.09
N ALA A 35 -0.28 -10.02 -4.11
CA ALA A 35 0.03 -9.14 -5.23
C ALA A 35 0.13 -7.65 -4.80
N PHE A 36 -0.74 -7.20 -3.88
CA PHE A 36 -0.60 -5.87 -3.27
C PHE A 36 0.70 -5.72 -2.49
N GLY A 37 1.16 -6.76 -1.78
CA GLY A 37 2.46 -6.77 -1.12
C GLY A 37 3.64 -6.60 -2.09
N LEU A 38 3.58 -7.23 -3.27
CA LEU A 38 4.58 -7.02 -4.32
C LEU A 38 4.55 -5.58 -4.88
N LEU A 39 3.35 -5.01 -5.05
CA LEU A 39 3.20 -3.62 -5.46
C LEU A 39 3.77 -2.67 -4.41
N GLU A 40 3.50 -2.92 -3.12
CA GLU A 40 4.02 -2.14 -2.00
C GLU A 40 5.55 -2.14 -1.97
N LYS A 41 6.18 -3.31 -2.13
CA LYS A 41 7.65 -3.42 -2.23
C LYS A 41 8.20 -2.64 -3.43
N LYS A 42 7.53 -2.74 -4.58
CA LYS A 42 7.94 -2.01 -5.80
C LYS A 42 7.83 -0.49 -5.62
N ILE A 43 6.73 -0.01 -5.04
CA ILE A 43 6.50 1.41 -4.78
C ILE A 43 7.50 1.92 -3.74
N THR A 44 7.73 1.18 -2.65
CA THR A 44 8.71 1.54 -1.62
C THR A 44 10.11 1.69 -2.21
N ASN A 45 10.54 0.75 -3.05
CA ASN A 45 11.83 0.85 -3.75
C ASN A 45 11.88 2.04 -4.71
N ALA A 46 10.78 2.32 -5.41
CA ALA A 46 10.69 3.48 -6.30
C ALA A 46 10.75 4.81 -5.52
N ASN A 47 10.16 4.86 -4.31
CA ASN A 47 10.20 6.02 -3.43
C ASN A 47 11.62 6.30 -2.95
N VAL A 48 12.38 5.28 -2.56
CA VAL A 48 13.80 5.42 -2.20
C VAL A 48 14.60 6.02 -3.36
N ALA A 49 14.50 5.43 -4.55
CA ALA A 49 15.21 5.92 -5.73
C ALA A 49 14.78 7.34 -6.14
N THR A 50 13.51 7.70 -5.93
CA THR A 50 13.00 9.05 -6.21
C THR A 50 13.50 10.05 -5.18
N SER A 51 13.58 9.66 -3.91
CA SER A 51 14.13 10.49 -2.84
C SER A 51 15.61 10.83 -3.11
N GLU A 52 16.42 9.83 -3.46
CA GLU A 52 17.83 10.04 -3.83
C GLU A 52 17.99 11.01 -5.00
N ARG A 53 17.16 10.85 -6.05
CA ARG A 53 17.15 11.77 -7.20
C ARG A 53 16.76 13.18 -6.78
N ASN A 54 15.72 13.33 -5.96
CA ASN A 54 15.25 14.63 -5.50
C ASN A 54 16.34 15.36 -4.70
N VAL A 55 17.07 14.66 -3.83
CA VAL A 55 18.22 15.21 -3.10
C VAL A 55 19.28 15.72 -4.08
N ALA A 56 19.69 14.90 -5.05
CA ALA A 56 20.68 15.31 -6.05
C ALA A 56 20.23 16.53 -6.89
N PHE A 57 18.95 16.59 -7.26
CA PHE A 57 18.39 17.76 -7.95
C PHE A 57 18.41 19.02 -7.09
N MET A 58 18.05 18.91 -5.81
CA MET A 58 18.06 20.05 -4.88
C MET A 58 19.47 20.55 -4.57
N GLU A 59 20.45 19.65 -4.50
CA GLU A 59 21.87 20.00 -4.38
C GLU A 59 22.37 20.72 -5.63
N SER A 60 22.07 20.18 -6.82
CA SER A 60 22.44 20.81 -8.09
C SER A 60 21.81 22.20 -8.23
N LEU A 61 20.52 22.34 -7.91
CA LEU A 61 19.82 23.62 -7.91
C LEU A 61 20.42 24.61 -6.90
N SER A 62 20.89 24.12 -5.76
CA SER A 62 21.58 24.95 -4.77
C SER A 62 22.90 25.50 -5.31
N THR A 63 23.69 24.69 -6.01
CA THR A 63 24.92 25.15 -6.68
C THR A 63 24.59 26.18 -7.76
N MET A 64 23.60 25.93 -8.62
CA MET A 64 23.18 26.89 -9.66
C MET A 64 22.68 28.21 -9.07
N ALA A 65 21.98 28.18 -7.93
CA ALA A 65 21.53 29.38 -7.23
C ALA A 65 22.66 30.19 -6.58
N LEU A 66 23.78 29.54 -6.22
CA LEU A 66 24.97 30.23 -5.74
C LEU A 66 25.75 30.89 -6.90
N GLU A 67 25.87 30.19 -8.02
CA GLU A 67 26.62 30.68 -9.20
C GLU A 67 25.85 31.75 -9.98
N GLN A 68 24.53 31.60 -10.12
CA GLN A 68 23.66 32.48 -10.92
C GLN A 68 22.41 32.88 -10.14
N PRO A 69 22.56 33.71 -9.10
CA PRO A 69 21.46 34.04 -8.17
C PRO A 69 20.29 34.75 -8.85
N GLU A 70 20.55 35.63 -9.83
CA GLU A 70 19.49 36.36 -10.54
C GLU A 70 18.52 35.43 -11.28
N GLN A 71 19.00 34.27 -11.74
CA GLN A 71 18.20 33.32 -12.49
C GLN A 71 17.57 32.25 -11.59
N TYR A 72 18.32 31.72 -10.61
CA TYR A 72 17.91 30.52 -9.87
C TYR A 72 17.49 30.75 -8.42
N ALA A 73 17.75 31.92 -7.81
CA ALA A 73 17.38 32.14 -6.40
C ALA A 73 15.85 32.12 -6.18
N ALA A 74 15.07 32.62 -7.14
CA ALA A 74 13.61 32.54 -7.08
C ALA A 74 13.09 31.10 -7.25
N VAL A 75 13.72 30.32 -8.13
CA VAL A 75 13.39 28.91 -8.37
C VAL A 75 13.72 28.07 -7.16
N LYS A 76 14.91 28.24 -6.58
CA LYS A 76 15.34 27.56 -5.35
C LYS A 76 14.35 27.80 -4.21
N ARG A 77 13.96 29.05 -3.94
CA ARG A 77 12.98 29.37 -2.88
C ARG A 77 11.66 28.62 -3.06
N LYS A 78 11.17 28.49 -4.29
CA LYS A 78 9.95 27.71 -4.58
C LYS A 78 10.19 26.21 -4.41
N ALA A 79 11.34 25.71 -4.84
CA ALA A 79 11.70 24.30 -4.67
C ALA A 79 11.82 23.92 -3.18
N ASP A 80 12.39 24.80 -2.36
CA ASP A 80 12.48 24.62 -0.90
C ASP A 80 11.08 24.54 -0.27
N GLN A 81 10.16 25.43 -0.68
CA GLN A 81 8.76 25.39 -0.23
C GLN A 81 8.05 24.09 -0.62
N VAL A 82 8.23 23.63 -1.87
CA VAL A 82 7.66 22.37 -2.34
C VAL A 82 8.23 21.19 -1.56
N SER A 83 9.54 21.21 -1.26
CA SER A 83 10.20 20.19 -0.47
C SER A 83 9.61 20.09 0.94
N GLU A 84 9.41 21.23 1.61
CA GLU A 84 8.81 21.29 2.95
C GLU A 84 7.38 20.75 2.99
N ILE A 85 6.54 21.18 2.04
CA ILE A 85 5.15 20.72 1.93
C ILE A 85 5.10 19.22 1.63
N SER A 86 5.96 18.75 0.72
CA SER A 86 6.02 17.33 0.34
C SER A 86 6.50 16.47 1.49
N ALA A 87 7.51 16.90 2.24
CA ALA A 87 8.01 16.20 3.42
C ALA A 87 6.95 16.11 4.52
N THR A 88 6.16 17.17 4.70
CA THR A 88 5.03 17.17 5.66
C THR A 88 3.97 16.14 5.26
N LEU A 89 3.63 16.08 3.97
CA LEU A 89 2.66 15.11 3.47
C LEU A 89 3.19 13.67 3.57
N ASP A 90 4.45 13.43 3.20
CA ASP A 90 5.07 12.11 3.28
C ASP A 90 5.13 11.60 4.74
N ALA A 91 5.50 12.48 5.67
CA ALA A 91 5.47 12.17 7.10
C ALA A 91 4.06 11.83 7.60
N TYR A 92 3.05 12.61 7.18
CA TYR A 92 1.66 12.35 7.55
C TYR A 92 1.16 10.98 7.03
N LEU A 93 1.42 10.66 5.77
CA LEU A 93 1.05 9.36 5.18
C LEU A 93 1.82 8.22 5.84
N GLY A 94 3.11 8.40 6.10
CA GLY A 94 3.95 7.43 6.81
C GLY A 94 3.46 7.15 8.23
N ASP A 95 2.99 8.17 8.93
CA ASP A 95 2.42 8.02 10.28
C ASP A 95 1.08 7.27 10.26
N ILE A 96 0.20 7.55 9.30
CA ILE A 96 -1.04 6.77 9.13
C ILE A 96 -0.68 5.30 8.90
N LYS A 97 0.22 5.03 7.95
CA LYS A 97 0.66 3.66 7.64
C LYS A 97 1.25 2.97 8.88
N ARG A 98 2.11 3.66 9.64
CA ARG A 98 2.70 3.11 10.87
C ARG A 98 1.62 2.78 11.89
N GLN A 99 0.64 3.66 12.08
CA GLN A 99 -0.45 3.43 13.01
C GLN A 99 -1.34 2.25 12.59
N MET A 100 -1.62 2.10 11.28
CA MET A 100 -2.32 0.91 10.76
C MET A 100 -1.57 -0.37 11.13
N MET A 101 -0.25 -0.40 10.94
CA MET A 101 0.58 -1.58 11.27
C MET A 101 0.60 -1.93 12.76
N THR A 102 0.29 -1.00 13.67
CA THR A 102 0.23 -1.31 15.11
C THR A 102 -0.93 -2.23 15.51
N THR A 103 -1.93 -2.38 14.64
CA THR A 103 -3.03 -3.33 14.84
C THR A 103 -2.58 -4.78 14.64
N LEU A 104 -1.44 -4.99 13.98
CA LEU A 104 -0.84 -6.28 13.68
C LEU A 104 0.26 -6.62 14.68
N LYS A 105 0.55 -7.91 14.82
CA LYS A 105 1.74 -8.35 15.55
C LYS A 105 2.97 -8.13 14.68
N ALA A 106 4.11 -7.85 15.32
CA ALA A 106 5.37 -7.59 14.61
C ALA A 106 5.82 -8.75 13.70
N GLU A 107 5.47 -9.99 14.06
CA GLU A 107 5.74 -11.20 13.26
C GLU A 107 4.96 -11.23 11.93
N ASP A 108 3.85 -10.50 11.85
CA ASP A 108 2.91 -10.50 10.72
C ASP A 108 3.12 -9.31 9.77
N PHE A 109 4.10 -8.45 10.01
CA PHE A 109 4.30 -7.22 9.22
C PHE A 109 4.62 -7.46 7.74
N GLU A 110 5.23 -8.61 7.43
CA GLU A 110 5.55 -9.02 6.05
C GLU A 110 4.56 -10.05 5.49
N ASP A 111 3.60 -10.51 6.31
CA ASP A 111 2.52 -11.37 5.86
C ASP A 111 1.37 -10.50 5.37
N PHE A 112 1.34 -10.24 4.06
CA PHE A 112 0.32 -9.40 3.45
C PHE A 112 -1.07 -10.05 3.47
N GLU A 113 -1.17 -11.38 3.59
CA GLU A 113 -2.47 -12.07 3.59
C GLU A 113 -3.30 -11.77 4.82
N VAL A 114 -2.66 -11.38 5.93
CA VAL A 114 -3.33 -11.04 7.19
C VAL A 114 -3.56 -9.53 7.37
N GLN A 115 -3.19 -8.72 6.37
CA GLN A 115 -3.41 -7.27 6.34
C GLN A 115 -4.73 -6.91 5.65
N ASP A 116 -5.81 -7.63 6.00
CA ASP A 116 -7.11 -7.56 5.32
C ASP A 116 -8.17 -6.72 6.07
N GLN A 117 -7.85 -6.23 7.27
CA GLN A 117 -8.78 -5.51 8.15
C GLN A 117 -8.77 -3.99 7.91
N PRO A 118 -9.90 -3.36 7.52
CA PRO A 118 -9.99 -1.92 7.32
C PRO A 118 -10.27 -1.13 8.61
N ASP A 119 -10.53 -1.82 9.73
CA ASP A 119 -11.05 -1.27 11.00
C ASP A 119 -10.37 0.01 11.49
N PHE A 120 -9.05 0.11 11.30
CA PHE A 120 -8.29 1.30 11.72
C PHE A 120 -8.75 2.59 11.04
N LEU A 121 -9.09 2.53 9.75
CA LEU A 121 -9.51 3.69 8.98
C LEU A 121 -10.99 4.01 9.21
N ASP A 122 -11.82 2.98 9.43
CA ASP A 122 -13.27 3.14 9.63
C ASP A 122 -13.63 3.76 10.99
N GLN A 123 -12.74 3.66 11.99
CA GLN A 123 -12.94 4.18 13.34
C GLN A 123 -12.42 5.62 13.55
N ARG A 124 -11.94 6.27 12.49
CA ARG A 124 -11.22 7.55 12.56
C ARG A 124 -11.99 8.76 12.07
#